data_AF-A0A0K8VIF9-F1
#
_entry.id   AF-A0A0K8VIF9-F1
#
_cell.length_a   1.000
_cell.length_b   1.000
_cell.length_c   1.000
_cell.angle_alpha   90.00
_cell.angle_beta   90.00
_cell.angle_gamma   90.00
#
_symmetry.space_group_name_H-M   'P 1'
#
loop_
_entity.id
_entity.type
_entity.pdbx_description
1 polymer ?
#
loop_
_entity_poly.entity_id
_entity_poly.type
_entity_poly.pdbx_seq_one_letter_code
_entity_poly.pdbx_strand_id
1 'polypeptide(L)'
;TNFPELKNIKELRSFLGLSGYYRRFIRDYAKLAKPLTILLRGEEGRISKNNKPIEFNEQAKEAFQKIKNTLVLDEVILSFPNYNNDFELTTDASNFALGA
;
A
#
# COMPACT_ATOMS: atom_id res chain seq x y z
N THR A 1 -11.06 -11.78 3.13
CA THR A 1 -10.19 -10.58 3.06
C THR A 1 -10.74 -9.60 2.01
N ASN A 2 -11.82 -8.89 2.33
CA ASN A 2 -12.38 -7.85 1.46
C ASN A 2 -11.67 -6.52 1.76
N PHE A 3 -10.56 -6.25 1.08
CA PHE A 3 -10.04 -4.89 1.01
C PHE A 3 -10.99 -4.08 0.10
N PRO A 4 -11.62 -2.99 0.59
CA PRO A 4 -12.60 -2.24 -0.17
C PRO A 4 -11.97 -1.65 -1.42
N GLU A 5 -12.77 -1.51 -2.48
CA GLU A 5 -12.32 -0.88 -3.72
C GLU A 5 -11.92 0.57 -3.42
N LEU A 6 -10.72 0.97 -3.85
CA LEU A 6 -10.18 2.31 -3.63
C LEU A 6 -10.94 3.31 -4.51
N LYS A 7 -11.68 4.24 -3.89
CA LYS A 7 -12.57 5.17 -4.62
C LYS A 7 -11.98 6.57 -4.78
N ASN A 8 -11.04 6.96 -3.92
CA ASN A 8 -10.52 8.32 -3.85
C ASN A 8 -9.02 8.40 -3.56
N ILE A 9 -8.43 9.56 -3.86
CA ILE A 9 -6.99 9.81 -3.74
C ILE A 9 -6.48 9.56 -2.30
N LYS A 10 -7.29 9.85 -1.27
CA LYS A 10 -6.89 9.61 0.12
C LYS A 10 -6.69 8.12 0.40
N GLU A 11 -7.62 7.28 -0.05
CA GLU A 11 -7.52 5.83 0.11
C GLU A 11 -6.32 5.26 -0.67
N LEU A 12 -6.07 5.73 -1.89
CA LEU A 12 -4.91 5.29 -2.68
C LEU A 12 -3.58 5.70 -2.05
N ARG A 13 -3.49 6.89 -1.46
CA ARG A 13 -2.31 7.30 -0.67
C ARG A 13 -2.10 6.40 0.54
N SER A 14 -3.18 6.06 1.26
CA SER A 14 -3.11 5.15 2.40
C SER A 14 -2.60 3.78 1.98
N PHE A 15 -3.15 3.23 0.88
CA PHE A 15 -2.69 1.97 0.30
C PHE A 15 -1.21 2.00 -0.12
N LEU A 16 -0.77 3.08 -0.78
CA LEU A 16 0.64 3.24 -1.16
C LEU A 16 1.57 3.44 0.05
N GLY A 17 1.08 4.06 1.13
CA GLY A 17 1.79 4.13 2.41
C GLY A 17 1.98 2.75 3.03
N LEU A 18 0.90 1.97 3.14
CA LEU A 18 0.93 0.61 3.69
C LEU A 18 1.80 -0.32 2.85
N SER A 19 1.54 -0.40 1.54
CA SER A 19 2.34 -1.24 0.64
C SER A 19 3.80 -0.77 0.54
N GLY A 20 4.04 0.53 0.71
CA GLY A 20 5.37 1.12 0.78
C GLY A 20 6.15 0.69 2.02
N TYR A 21 5.49 0.49 3.16
CA TYR A 21 6.10 -0.06 4.37
C TYR A 21 6.65 -1.47 4.12
N TYR A 22 5.87 -2.32 3.45
CA TYR A 22 6.25 -3.69 3.08
C TYR A 22 7.04 -3.80 1.77
N ARG A 23 7.47 -2.68 1.16
CA ARG A 23 8.11 -2.67 -0.18
C ARG A 23 9.30 -3.61 -0.32
N ARG A 24 10.02 -3.89 0.78
CA ARG A 24 11.20 -4.77 0.79
C ARG A 24 10.87 -6.22 0.40
N PHE A 25 9.62 -6.63 0.59
CA PHE A 25 9.12 -7.96 0.27
C PHE A 25 8.44 -8.05 -1.09
N ILE A 26 8.28 -6.91 -1.79
CA ILE A 26 7.63 -6.84 -3.09
C ILE A 26 8.69 -6.58 -4.15
N ARG A 27 9.01 -7.61 -4.95
CA ARG A 27 9.96 -7.48 -6.06
C ARG A 27 9.48 -6.40 -7.04
N ASP A 28 10.42 -5.54 -7.45
CA ASP A 28 10.14 -4.44 -8.38
C ASP A 28 9.02 -3.49 -7.93
N TYR A 29 8.83 -3.30 -6.61
CA TYR A 29 7.76 -2.45 -6.06
C TYR A 29 7.64 -1.10 -6.76
N ALA A 30 8.76 -0.40 -7.00
CA ALA A 30 8.73 0.91 -7.65
C ALA A 30 8.13 0.87 -9.06
N LYS A 31 8.35 -0.21 -9.83
CA LYS A 31 7.77 -0.39 -11.17
C LYS A 31 6.28 -0.70 -11.07
N LEU A 32 5.88 -1.55 -10.11
CA LEU A 32 4.47 -1.90 -9.88
C LEU A 32 3.66 -0.71 -9.35
N ALA A 33 4.22 0.09 -8.45
CA ALA A 33 3.56 1.24 -7.85
C ALA A 33 3.52 2.47 -8.79
N LYS A 34 4.31 2.49 -9.87
CA LYS A 34 4.37 3.60 -10.84
C LYS A 34 2.99 3.98 -11.41
N PRO A 35 2.19 3.08 -12.01
CA PRO A 35 0.86 3.42 -12.53
C PRO A 35 -0.06 4.00 -11.44
N LEU A 36 0.03 3.49 -10.21
CA LEU A 36 -0.75 3.99 -9.06
C LEU A 36 -0.28 5.39 -8.63
N THR A 37 1.03 5.63 -8.65
CA THR A 37 1.61 6.93 -8.28
C THR A 37 1.27 8.01 -9.31
N ILE A 38 1.10 7.62 -10.59
CA ILE A 38 0.62 8.53 -11.64
C ILE A 38 -0.82 8.98 -11.36
N LEU A 39 -1.69 8.08 -10.91
CA LEU A 39 -3.06 8.42 -10.51
C LEU A 39 -3.15 9.41 -9.34
N LEU A 40 -2.08 9.50 -8.54
CA LEU A 40 -1.99 10.49 -7.47
C LEU A 40 -1.58 11.90 -7.96
N ARG A 41 -1.07 12.04 -9.18
CA ARG A 41 -0.62 13.34 -9.71
C ARG A 41 -1.85 14.17 -10.09
N GLY A 42 -1.93 15.37 -9.52
CA GLY A 42 -2.84 16.42 -9.94
C GLY A 42 -2.22 17.28 -11.05
N GLU A 43 -2.82 18.43 -11.29
CA GLU A 43 -2.30 19.45 -12.20
C GLU A 43 -0.87 19.85 -11.80
N GLU A 44 -0.02 20.14 -12.80
CA GLU A 44 1.41 20.44 -12.66
C GLU A 44 2.31 19.29 -12.15
N GLY A 45 1.83 18.04 -12.16
CA GLY A 45 2.66 16.87 -11.81
C GLY A 45 2.93 16.71 -10.31
N ARG A 46 2.31 17.54 -9.46
CA ARG A 46 2.34 17.41 -8.00
C ARG A 46 1.27 16.44 -7.53
N ILE A 47 1.49 15.79 -6.39
CA ILE A 47 0.49 14.89 -5.79
C ILE A 47 -0.77 15.71 -5.43
N SER A 48 -1.90 15.39 -6.04
CA SER A 48 -3.17 16.11 -5.87
C SER A 48 -3.58 16.15 -4.40
N LYS A 49 -3.69 17.34 -3.81
CA LYS A 49 -4.11 17.53 -2.41
C LYS A 49 -5.63 17.37 -2.21
N ASN A 50 -6.39 17.38 -3.30
CA ASN A 50 -7.85 17.30 -3.25
C ASN A 50 -8.30 15.83 -3.30
N ASN A 51 -9.28 15.48 -2.46
CA ASN A 51 -9.84 14.13 -2.42
C ASN A 51 -10.80 13.90 -3.61
N LYS A 52 -10.23 13.77 -4.81
CA LYS A 52 -10.98 13.51 -6.04
C LYS A 52 -11.24 12.00 -6.20
N PRO A 53 -12.33 11.61 -6.89
CA PRO A 53 -12.50 10.24 -7.37
C PRO A 53 -11.31 9.82 -8.23
N ILE A 54 -10.92 8.55 -8.16
CA ILE A 54 -9.86 8.00 -9.01
C ILE A 54 -10.50 7.07 -10.02
N GLU A 55 -10.15 7.24 -11.28
CA GLU A 55 -10.46 6.27 -12.32
C GLU A 55 -9.25 5.36 -12.53
N PHE A 56 -9.40 4.09 -12.21
CA PHE A 56 -8.39 3.09 -12.50
C PHE A 56 -8.46 2.69 -13.97
N ASN A 57 -7.38 2.97 -14.71
CA ASN A 57 -7.15 2.32 -15.99
C ASN A 57 -6.71 0.86 -15.78
N GLU A 58 -6.73 0.05 -16.84
CA GLU A 58 -6.41 -1.39 -16.76
C GLU A 58 -5.02 -1.65 -16.17
N GLN A 59 -4.01 -0.85 -16.53
CA GLN A 59 -2.66 -0.98 -15.97
C GLN A 59 -2.62 -0.73 -14.45
N ALA A 60 -3.37 0.27 -13.97
CA ALA A 60 -3.47 0.57 -12.55
C ALA A 60 -4.25 -0.51 -11.79
N LYS A 61 -5.32 -1.07 -12.38
CA LYS A 61 -6.05 -2.20 -11.78
C LYS A 61 -5.14 -3.41 -11.61
N GLU A 62 -4.39 -3.75 -12.66
CA GLU A 62 -3.46 -4.87 -12.64
C GLU A 62 -2.35 -4.66 -11.60
N ALA A 63 -1.77 -3.46 -11.55
CA ALA A 63 -0.77 -3.09 -10.55
C ALA A 63 -1.32 -3.17 -9.12
N PHE A 64 -2.52 -2.66 -8.88
CA PHE A 64 -3.18 -2.73 -7.59
C PHE A 64 -3.38 -4.18 -7.15
N GLN A 65 -3.88 -5.05 -8.04
CA GLN A 65 -4.09 -6.45 -7.71
C GLN A 65 -2.78 -7.20 -7.50
N LYS A 66 -1.74 -6.93 -8.29
CA LYS A 66 -0.41 -7.53 -8.07
C LYS A 66 0.13 -7.19 -6.69
N ILE A 67 0.14 -5.90 -6.33
CA ILE A 67 0.62 -5.45 -5.01
C ILE A 67 -0.23 -6.04 -3.89
N LYS A 68 -1.56 -6.00 -4.02
CA LYS A 68 -2.49 -6.58 -3.04
C LYS A 68 -2.25 -8.07 -2.85
N ASN A 69 -2.13 -8.83 -3.93
CA ASN A 69 -1.89 -10.27 -3.85
C ASN A 69 -0.55 -10.57 -3.20
N THR A 70 0.52 -9.85 -3.54
CA THR A 70 1.84 -10.03 -2.90
C THR A 70 1.79 -9.73 -1.40
N LEU A 71 1.06 -8.69 -0.99
CA LEU A 71 0.88 -8.36 0.42
C LEU A 71 0.11 -9.42 1.21
N VAL A 72 -0.70 -10.24 0.55
CA VAL A 72 -1.49 -11.31 1.17
C VAL A 72 -0.74 -12.65 1.14
N LEU A 73 0.43 -12.73 0.49
CA LEU A 73 1.25 -13.94 0.52
C LEU A 73 1.84 -14.16 1.91
N ASP A 74 1.76 -15.40 2.38
CA ASP A 74 2.26 -15.80 3.70
C ASP A 74 3.74 -15.44 3.89
N GLU A 75 4.57 -15.52 2.85
CA GLU A 75 6.00 -15.16 2.93
C GLU A 75 6.26 -13.68 3.27
N VAL A 76 5.30 -12.79 3.02
CA VAL A 76 5.39 -11.35 3.33
C VAL A 76 4.83 -11.03 4.72
N ILE A 77 3.86 -11.82 5.18
CA ILE A 77 3.10 -11.55 6.41
C ILE A 77 3.59 -12.38 7.60
N LEU A 78 4.04 -13.61 7.35
CA LEU A 78 4.34 -14.63 8.36
C LEU A 78 5.60 -15.39 8.00
N SER A 79 6.72 -15.02 8.62
CA SER A 79 7.93 -15.84 8.66
C SER A 79 8.08 -16.49 10.03
N PHE A 80 8.66 -17.69 10.08
CA PHE A 80 8.97 -18.31 11.36
C PHE A 80 9.93 -17.41 12.15
N PRO A 81 9.64 -17.11 13.43
CA PRO A 81 10.48 -16.23 14.22
C PRO A 81 11.86 -16.85 14.38
N ASN A 82 12.89 -16.12 13.94
CA ASN A 82 14.27 -16.47 14.23
C ASN A 82 14.69 -15.75 15.52
N TYR A 83 14.71 -16.48 16.63
CA TYR A 83 15.05 -15.94 17.96
C TYR A 83 16.51 -15.48 18.12
N ASN A 84 17.36 -15.70 17.11
CA ASN A 84 18.72 -15.16 17.08
C ASN A 84 18.78 -13.75 16.49
N ASN A 85 17.68 -13.22 15.96
CA ASN A 85 17.58 -11.86 15.43
C ASN A 85 16.77 -10.98 16.39
N ASP A 86 17.00 -9.67 16.32
CA ASP A 86 16.17 -8.69 17.01
C ASP A 86 14.78 -8.62 16.37
N PHE A 87 13.76 -8.42 17.21
CA PHE A 87 12.38 -8.20 16.78
C PHE A 87 12.04 -6.72 16.88
N GLU A 88 11.36 -6.21 15.85
CA GLU A 88 10.84 -4.84 15.82
C GLU A 88 9.31 -4.90 15.85
N LEU A 89 8.71 -4.25 16.84
CA LEU A 89 7.26 -4.11 16.97
C LEU A 89 6.89 -2.65 16.67
N THR A 90 6.03 -2.44 15.67
CA THR A 90 5.47 -1.12 15.37
C THR A 90 4.07 -1.05 15.94
N THR A 91 3.82 -0.10 16.84
CA THR A 91 2.50 0.12 17.45
C THR A 91 1.95 1.47 17.04
N ASP A 92 0.63 1.58 16.94
CA ASP A 92 -0.10 2.82 16.71
C ASP A 92 -1.23 2.96 17.73
N ALA A 93 -1.48 4.18 18.19
CA ALA A 93 -2.47 4.46 19.22
C ALA A 93 -3.31 5.67 18.84
N SER A 94 -4.61 5.56 19.10
CA SER A 94 -5.57 6.65 18.98
C SER A 94 -6.38 6.78 20.26
N ASN A 95 -7.10 7.89 20.44
CA ASN A 95 -7.99 8.10 21.58
C ASN A 95 -9.11 7.04 21.70
N PHE A 96 -9.32 6.22 20.68
CA PHE A 96 -10.39 5.22 20.64
C PHE A 96 -9.88 3.77 20.62
N ALA A 97 -8.68 3.53 20.08
CA ALA A 97 -8.16 2.17 19.89
C ALA A 97 -6.63 2.13 19.84
N LEU A 98 -6.07 0.97 20.15
CA LEU A 98 -4.66 0.62 20.02
C LEU A 98 -4.50 -0.43 18.93
N GLY A 99 -3.38 -0.37 18.20
CA GLY A 99 -2.99 -1.34 17.18
C GLY A 99 -1.49 -1.63 17.25
N ALA A 100 -1.12 -2.84 16.83
CA ALA A 100 0.24 -3.32 16.69
C ALA A 100 0.29 -4.32 15.53
#